data_AF-A0A350NW33-F1
#
_entry.id   AF-A0A350NW33-F1
#
_cell.length_a   1.000
_cell.length_b   1.000
_cell.length_c   1.000
_cell.angle_alpha   90.00
_cell.angle_beta   90.00
_cell.angle_gamma   90.00
#
_symmetry.space_group_name_H-M   'P 1'
#
loop_
_entity.id
_entity.type
_entity.pdbx_description
1 polymer ?
#
loop_
_entity_poly.entity_id
_entity_poly.type
_entity_poly.pdbx_seq_one_letter_code
_entity_poly.pdbx_strand_id
1 'polypeptide(L)'
;MRSNTHVSHFEGIKPRLLERVNDLVRYQAIFLLVLGTVSCVSVVGAQETYTVLPGDTFSRIARAQGFSLTALLEANPDQGESLQPGDQLRIPELIEFPDLSETTAWEPIDSLFNHEVLAGDTWYGLAKRYDVRLDALRKANPSRDESLQLGALIRIPGHPAADPAVRWEQQRSTLLERAQSDSTQQATRLETQEDDGSLKTRSFLGGDQLLDRFAGRSQKEMRMPASIESDTLHLLAMLPYLLPVDTVLGGDYDAKTKRLREIAMEFTHGMQWGAHMLKDSGFHVQLRLVDTEADSLGVVGWSVADLSWADAVFGPLRRSALDSVAALLAPMGTPQWILTDSPQQWKRYPNTLLIDAHREAGMRQLGQLAAQNHVGDTVIVLETKGKDAALEQAFLTGFQEERGTSDGLIVWPATSRFAEGLTALMDTSKLNIVAIPAGASARSMMAYVQTELQLADSFPVRLYANPQSLSYEFMEWDFVDRVQWTLPSDDWMQWEDSLMQVKVRWFKDQYATEPSDYAIRGCDAVLETARWTRLPAAANPTTVRTRFDWKEEPVSGKLRNEAWKFIEFSSGEWHEIDLNEPAKRLFR
;
A
#
# COMPACT_ATOMS: atom_id res chain seq x y z
N MET A 1 -56.97 50.30 -1.83
CA MET A 1 -58.20 50.38 -1.02
C MET A 1 -59.16 49.31 -1.53
N ARG A 2 -59.59 48.41 -0.63
CA ARG A 2 -60.72 47.43 -0.75
C ARG A 2 -60.56 46.32 -1.80
N SER A 3 -60.92 45.06 -1.59
CA SER A 3 -61.26 44.23 -0.41
C SER A 3 -61.62 42.84 -0.98
N ASN A 4 -61.12 41.78 -0.34
CA ASN A 4 -61.85 40.60 0.19
C ASN A 4 -63.33 40.42 -0.29
N THR A 5 -63.90 39.24 -0.58
CA THR A 5 -63.78 37.88 -0.01
C THR A 5 -64.83 37.00 -0.78
N HIS A 6 -64.55 35.73 -1.16
CA HIS A 6 -65.08 34.47 -0.57
C HIS A 6 -66.64 34.37 -0.50
N VAL A 7 -67.40 33.31 -0.85
CA VAL A 7 -67.32 31.82 -0.75
C VAL A 7 -68.66 31.28 -1.32
N SER A 8 -68.83 30.18 -2.06
CA SER A 8 -68.78 28.76 -1.64
C SER A 8 -69.25 27.86 -2.78
N HIS A 9 -68.54 26.75 -3.02
CA HIS A 9 -69.15 25.42 -2.85
C HIS A 9 -68.05 24.42 -2.41
N PHE A 10 -68.31 23.82 -1.26
CA PHE A 10 -67.74 22.56 -0.75
C PHE A 10 -68.04 21.44 -1.77
N GLU A 11 -67.26 20.37 -1.96
CA GLU A 11 -66.59 19.41 -1.06
C GLU A 11 -65.25 18.99 -1.73
N GLY A 12 -64.15 18.55 -1.09
CA GLY A 12 -64.00 17.78 0.12
C GLY A 12 -63.32 16.42 -0.19
N ILE A 13 -62.00 16.34 0.07
CA ILE A 13 -61.25 15.13 0.50
C ILE A 13 -60.62 14.20 -0.59
N LYS A 14 -59.29 14.29 -0.75
CA LYS A 14 -58.32 13.23 -1.17
C LYS A 14 -58.06 12.28 0.04
N PRO A 15 -57.49 11.04 -0.04
CA PRO A 15 -56.42 10.60 -0.97
C PRO A 15 -56.34 9.09 -1.38
N ARG A 16 -55.46 8.78 -2.35
CA ARG A 16 -54.69 7.54 -2.57
C ARG A 16 -55.27 6.18 -2.10
N LEU A 17 -55.70 5.31 -3.02
CA LEU A 17 -55.62 3.83 -2.96
C LEU A 17 -56.42 3.16 -4.10
N LEU A 18 -55.95 3.22 -5.36
CA LEU A 18 -56.54 2.40 -6.44
C LEU A 18 -55.63 2.23 -7.68
N GLU A 19 -54.32 2.16 -7.47
CA GLU A 19 -53.37 1.74 -8.52
C GLU A 19 -52.33 0.72 -8.02
N ARG A 20 -52.74 -0.08 -7.03
CA ARG A 20 -52.09 -1.34 -6.62
C ARG A 20 -53.12 -2.30 -6.03
N VAL A 21 -53.96 -2.90 -6.89
CA VAL A 21 -54.54 -4.26 -6.73
C VAL A 21 -54.96 -4.75 -8.12
N ASN A 22 -54.02 -5.29 -8.88
CA ASN A 22 -54.27 -6.33 -9.87
C ASN A 22 -52.94 -7.04 -10.19
N ASP A 23 -52.31 -7.55 -9.14
CA ASP A 23 -51.54 -8.78 -9.24
C ASP A 23 -52.52 -9.96 -9.29
N LEU A 24 -52.01 -11.13 -9.67
CA LEU A 24 -52.53 -12.44 -9.23
C LEU A 24 -53.59 -13.19 -10.07
N VAL A 25 -53.47 -13.28 -11.41
CA VAL A 25 -53.93 -14.49 -12.14
C VAL A 25 -53.05 -14.75 -13.38
N ARG A 26 -51.81 -15.23 -13.17
CA ARG A 26 -51.00 -15.89 -14.23
C ARG A 26 -50.40 -17.22 -13.79
N TYR A 27 -50.89 -17.76 -12.67
CA TYR A 27 -50.66 -19.13 -12.22
C TYR A 27 -51.99 -19.89 -12.25
N GLN A 28 -51.95 -21.13 -12.74
CA GLN A 28 -53.03 -22.13 -12.85
C GLN A 28 -53.83 -22.17 -14.16
N ALA A 29 -53.25 -22.86 -15.15
CA ALA A 29 -53.97 -23.81 -16.00
C ALA A 29 -53.01 -24.93 -16.44
N ILE A 30 -52.85 -25.94 -15.58
CA ILE A 30 -52.37 -27.28 -15.95
C ILE A 30 -53.64 -28.12 -16.08
N PHE A 31 -53.90 -28.78 -17.22
CA PHE A 31 -54.24 -30.22 -17.26
C PHE A 31 -54.45 -30.75 -18.69
N LEU A 32 -53.99 -32.00 -18.89
CA LEU A 32 -54.27 -32.94 -19.99
C LEU A 32 -53.50 -32.75 -21.31
N LEU A 33 -52.38 -33.46 -21.49
CA LEU A 33 -52.32 -34.78 -22.14
C LEU A 33 -50.87 -35.20 -22.45
N VAL A 34 -50.19 -35.92 -21.54
CA VAL A 34 -49.29 -37.04 -21.86
C VAL A 34 -49.27 -37.96 -20.64
N LEU A 35 -50.13 -38.99 -20.65
CA LEU A 35 -50.04 -40.17 -19.79
C LEU A 35 -49.24 -41.21 -20.57
N GLY A 36 -48.10 -41.66 -20.03
CA GLY A 36 -47.30 -42.71 -20.62
C GLY A 36 -46.04 -43.01 -19.81
N THR A 37 -46.19 -43.90 -18.82
CA THR A 37 -45.14 -44.59 -18.05
C THR A 37 -44.18 -43.73 -17.23
N VAL A 38 -44.62 -43.34 -16.03
CA VAL A 38 -43.71 -43.22 -14.89
C VAL A 38 -43.31 -44.66 -14.52
N SER A 39 -42.23 -45.14 -15.13
CA SER A 39 -41.41 -46.14 -14.44
C SER A 39 -40.71 -45.39 -13.33
N CYS A 40 -41.15 -45.67 -12.11
CA CYS A 40 -40.38 -45.49 -10.90
C CYS A 40 -39.00 -46.12 -11.09
N VAL A 41 -38.00 -45.29 -11.42
CA VAL A 41 -36.61 -45.64 -11.14
C VAL A 41 -36.38 -45.25 -9.69
N SER A 42 -36.59 -46.21 -8.81
CA SER A 42 -35.98 -46.18 -7.48
C SER A 42 -34.48 -46.32 -7.70
N VAL A 43 -33.75 -45.21 -7.79
CA VAL A 43 -32.31 -45.24 -7.53
C VAL A 43 -32.18 -45.35 -6.01
N VAL A 44 -32.24 -46.57 -5.50
CA VAL A 44 -31.60 -46.90 -4.23
C VAL A 44 -30.11 -46.95 -4.55
N GLY A 45 -29.50 -45.78 -4.64
CA GLY A 45 -28.05 -45.64 -4.50
C GLY A 45 -27.78 -45.72 -3.00
N ALA A 46 -27.03 -46.73 -2.56
CA ALA A 46 -26.66 -46.84 -1.16
C ALA A 46 -25.83 -45.61 -0.79
N GLN A 47 -26.41 -44.70 -0.01
CA GLN A 47 -25.69 -43.55 0.55
C GLN A 47 -24.58 -44.13 1.42
N GLU A 48 -23.32 -44.01 0.97
CA GLU A 48 -22.19 -44.64 1.64
C GLU A 48 -22.02 -43.95 3.00
N THR A 49 -22.14 -44.72 4.09
CA THR A 49 -22.01 -44.19 5.45
C THR A 49 -20.64 -44.56 6.01
N TYR A 50 -19.92 -43.57 6.52
CA TYR A 50 -18.63 -43.74 7.18
C TYR A 50 -18.81 -43.84 8.69
N THR A 51 -18.27 -44.89 9.31
CA THR A 51 -18.27 -45.04 10.76
C THR A 51 -17.04 -44.36 11.36
N VAL A 52 -17.27 -43.36 12.20
CA VAL A 52 -16.22 -42.56 12.85
C VAL A 52 -15.35 -43.43 13.75
N LEU A 53 -14.03 -43.35 13.60
CA LEU A 53 -13.04 -44.05 14.42
C LEU A 53 -12.46 -43.14 15.52
N PRO A 54 -11.82 -43.71 16.56
CA PRO A 54 -11.11 -42.92 17.57
C PRO A 54 -10.08 -41.97 16.95
N GLY A 55 -10.20 -40.68 17.28
CA GLY A 55 -9.34 -39.61 16.78
C GLY A 55 -9.75 -39.02 15.43
N ASP A 56 -10.89 -39.42 14.87
CA ASP A 56 -11.45 -38.76 13.69
C ASP A 56 -12.00 -37.36 13.98
N THR A 57 -11.89 -36.51 12.97
CA THR A 57 -12.54 -35.20 12.90
C THR A 57 -13.13 -35.05 11.50
N PHE A 58 -14.16 -34.21 11.34
CA PHE A 58 -14.76 -33.93 10.03
C PHE A 58 -13.70 -33.55 8.99
N SER A 59 -12.72 -32.73 9.38
CA SER A 59 -11.62 -32.30 8.50
C SER A 59 -10.69 -33.43 8.08
N ARG A 60 -10.47 -34.43 8.95
CA ARG A 60 -9.62 -35.60 8.64
C ARG A 60 -10.35 -36.56 7.71
N ILE A 61 -11.63 -36.80 7.96
CA ILE A 61 -12.49 -37.67 7.14
C ILE A 61 -12.69 -37.05 5.75
N ALA A 62 -13.03 -35.76 5.67
CA ALA A 62 -13.21 -35.06 4.39
C ALA A 62 -11.94 -35.13 3.52
N ARG A 63 -10.76 -34.90 4.13
CA ARG A 63 -9.47 -35.00 3.44
C ARG A 63 -9.14 -36.43 2.99
N ALA A 64 -9.39 -37.42 3.84
CA ALA A 64 -9.14 -38.82 3.50
C ALA A 64 -10.03 -39.34 2.37
N GLN A 65 -11.26 -38.80 2.28
CA GLN A 65 -12.27 -39.21 1.30
C GLN A 65 -12.34 -38.27 0.08
N GLY A 66 -11.50 -37.22 0.02
CA GLY A 66 -11.41 -36.33 -1.14
C GLY A 66 -12.52 -35.28 -1.27
N PHE A 67 -13.24 -34.97 -0.20
CA PHE A 67 -14.31 -33.96 -0.17
C PHE A 67 -13.85 -32.65 0.48
N SER A 68 -14.53 -31.54 0.17
CA SER A 68 -14.40 -30.33 0.97
C SER A 68 -15.07 -30.55 2.34
N LEU A 69 -14.51 -29.93 3.38
CA LEU A 69 -15.10 -29.95 4.72
C LEU A 69 -16.56 -29.46 4.68
N THR A 70 -16.81 -28.41 3.91
CA THR A 70 -18.14 -27.83 3.71
C THR A 70 -19.12 -28.83 3.12
N ALA A 71 -18.73 -29.56 2.07
CA ALA A 71 -19.60 -30.57 1.45
C ALA A 71 -19.94 -31.72 2.41
N LEU A 72 -18.96 -32.15 3.23
CA LEU A 72 -19.19 -33.20 4.23
C LEU A 72 -20.13 -32.73 5.36
N LEU A 73 -20.04 -31.47 5.78
CA LEU A 73 -20.93 -30.88 6.79
C LEU A 73 -22.35 -30.68 6.24
N GLU A 74 -22.49 -30.22 4.99
CA GLU A 74 -23.78 -30.05 4.33
C GLU A 74 -24.53 -31.38 4.12
N ALA A 75 -23.81 -32.48 3.93
CA ALA A 75 -24.40 -33.82 3.86
C ALA A 75 -24.83 -34.39 5.24
N ASN A 76 -24.38 -33.77 6.33
CA ASN A 76 -24.65 -34.19 7.71
C ASN A 76 -25.20 -33.04 8.57
N PRO A 77 -26.30 -32.38 8.17
CA PRO A 77 -26.80 -31.18 8.84
C PRO A 77 -27.33 -31.46 10.26
N ASP A 78 -27.66 -32.72 10.55
CA ASP A 78 -28.18 -33.17 11.84
C ASP A 78 -27.07 -33.58 12.83
N GLN A 79 -25.80 -33.58 12.40
CA GLN A 79 -24.66 -33.92 13.26
C GLN A 79 -24.08 -32.69 13.95
N GLY A 80 -23.82 -32.81 15.25
CA GLY A 80 -23.24 -31.74 16.06
C GLY A 80 -21.76 -31.47 15.75
N GLU A 81 -21.19 -30.43 16.36
CA GLU A 81 -19.81 -29.98 16.12
C GLU A 81 -18.72 -30.98 16.57
N SER A 82 -19.07 -32.05 17.28
CA SER A 82 -18.14 -33.05 17.81
C SER A 82 -18.53 -34.45 17.37
N LEU A 83 -17.56 -35.20 16.83
CA LEU A 83 -17.72 -36.59 16.41
C LEU A 83 -17.33 -37.54 17.54
N GLN A 84 -18.20 -38.49 17.85
CA GLN A 84 -17.91 -39.60 18.75
C GLN A 84 -17.53 -40.86 17.95
N PRO A 85 -16.56 -41.65 18.43
CA PRO A 85 -16.25 -42.93 17.81
C PRO A 85 -17.49 -43.84 17.76
N GLY A 86 -17.85 -44.30 16.57
CA GLY A 86 -19.07 -45.07 16.31
C GLY A 86 -20.19 -44.31 15.59
N ASP A 87 -20.08 -42.98 15.47
CA ASP A 87 -21.05 -42.17 14.72
C ASP A 87 -21.08 -42.56 13.23
N GLN A 88 -22.27 -42.50 12.63
CA GLN A 88 -22.46 -42.75 11.19
C GLN A 88 -22.57 -41.41 10.46
N LEU A 89 -21.61 -41.13 9.58
CA LEU A 89 -21.59 -39.96 8.71
C LEU A 89 -22.04 -40.33 7.30
N ARG A 90 -22.98 -39.59 6.75
CA ARG A 90 -23.38 -39.65 5.35
C ARG A 90 -22.26 -39.05 4.50
N ILE A 91 -21.67 -39.83 3.61
CA ILE A 91 -20.66 -39.33 2.69
C ILE A 91 -21.37 -38.70 1.48
N PRO A 92 -20.99 -37.46 1.08
CA PRO A 92 -21.56 -36.82 -0.12
C PRO A 92 -21.30 -37.67 -1.37
N GLU A 93 -22.31 -37.81 -2.23
CA GLU A 93 -22.13 -38.47 -3.52
C GLU A 93 -21.27 -37.59 -4.44
N LEU A 94 -20.24 -38.19 -5.05
CA LEU A 94 -19.29 -37.48 -5.91
C LEU A 94 -20.05 -36.84 -7.09
N ILE A 95 -20.17 -35.52 -7.10
CA ILE A 95 -20.59 -34.81 -8.31
C ILE A 95 -19.38 -34.74 -9.22
N GLU A 96 -19.29 -35.67 -10.17
CA GLU A 96 -18.35 -35.58 -11.29
C GLU A 96 -18.66 -34.29 -12.06
N PHE A 97 -17.72 -33.34 -12.06
CA PHE A 97 -17.81 -32.16 -12.91
C PHE A 97 -17.76 -32.61 -14.38
N PRO A 98 -18.53 -31.97 -15.28
CA PRO A 98 -18.49 -32.30 -16.69
C PRO A 98 -17.07 -32.15 -17.22
N ASP A 99 -16.61 -33.21 -17.86
CA ASP A 99 -15.31 -33.33 -18.50
C ASP A 99 -15.12 -32.19 -19.51
N LEU A 100 -14.18 -31.28 -19.26
CA LEU A 100 -13.64 -30.39 -20.29
C LEU A 100 -12.60 -31.16 -21.13
N SER A 101 -12.98 -32.35 -21.61
CA SER A 101 -12.30 -33.02 -22.71
C SER A 101 -12.97 -32.59 -24.00
N GLU A 102 -12.47 -31.47 -24.53
CA GLU A 102 -12.31 -31.21 -25.97
C GLU A 102 -12.02 -29.72 -26.13
N THR A 103 -10.73 -29.36 -26.11
CA THR A 103 -10.03 -28.64 -27.20
C THR A 103 -8.65 -28.23 -26.70
N THR A 104 -7.67 -29.10 -26.89
CA THR A 104 -6.40 -28.88 -27.62
C THR A 104 -5.55 -30.13 -27.42
N ALA A 105 -5.27 -30.83 -28.51
CA ALA A 105 -4.36 -31.96 -28.52
C ALA A 105 -2.95 -31.51 -28.06
N TRP A 106 -2.45 -32.10 -26.99
CA TRP A 106 -1.04 -32.03 -26.60
C TRP A 106 -0.41 -33.39 -26.87
N GLU A 107 0.72 -33.40 -27.58
CA GLU A 107 1.46 -34.62 -27.95
C GLU A 107 1.99 -35.38 -26.72
N PRO A 108 2.24 -36.70 -26.83
CA PRO A 108 2.77 -37.50 -25.73
C PRO A 108 4.18 -37.04 -25.36
N ILE A 109 4.36 -36.52 -24.14
CA ILE A 109 5.68 -36.07 -23.65
C ILE A 109 6.40 -37.28 -23.03
N ASP A 110 7.32 -37.86 -23.79
CA ASP A 110 8.01 -39.14 -23.49
C ASP A 110 9.31 -38.96 -22.67
N SER A 111 9.43 -37.89 -21.87
CA SER A 111 10.64 -37.61 -21.06
C SER A 111 10.34 -37.64 -19.56
N LEU A 112 11.28 -38.20 -18.78
CA LEU A 112 11.25 -38.25 -17.32
C LEU A 112 12.54 -37.60 -16.80
N PHE A 113 12.44 -36.69 -15.83
CA PHE A 113 13.60 -36.12 -15.12
C PHE A 113 13.45 -36.22 -13.61
N ASN A 114 14.52 -36.03 -12.85
CA ASN A 114 14.53 -36.18 -11.40
C ASN A 114 14.51 -34.82 -10.69
N HIS A 115 13.64 -34.69 -9.67
CA HIS A 115 13.58 -33.58 -8.73
C HIS A 115 13.99 -34.06 -7.34
N GLU A 116 14.93 -33.36 -6.69
CA GLU A 116 15.29 -33.64 -5.29
C GLU A 116 14.31 -32.95 -4.36
N VAL A 117 13.67 -33.72 -3.47
CA VAL A 117 12.67 -33.22 -2.52
C VAL A 117 13.34 -32.28 -1.52
N LEU A 118 12.95 -31.01 -1.55
CA LEU A 118 13.37 -29.98 -0.62
C LEU A 118 12.35 -29.81 0.52
N ALA A 119 12.75 -29.07 1.56
CA ALA A 119 11.86 -28.72 2.67
C ALA A 119 10.64 -27.96 2.15
N GLY A 120 9.45 -28.51 2.37
CA GLY A 120 8.17 -27.95 1.92
C GLY A 120 7.64 -28.51 0.59
N ASP A 121 8.36 -29.40 -0.10
CA ASP A 121 7.83 -30.07 -1.28
C ASP A 121 6.73 -31.08 -0.91
N THR A 122 5.64 -31.06 -1.67
CA THR A 122 4.52 -32.01 -1.57
C THR A 122 4.19 -32.55 -2.95
N TRP A 123 3.57 -33.74 -3.05
CA TRP A 123 3.17 -34.31 -4.34
C TRP A 123 2.32 -33.33 -5.17
N TYR A 124 1.40 -32.63 -4.52
CA TYR A 124 0.57 -31.60 -5.14
C TYR A 124 1.38 -30.36 -5.53
N GLY A 125 2.27 -29.89 -4.64
CA GLY A 125 3.15 -28.75 -4.92
C GLY A 125 4.09 -29.00 -6.10
N LEU A 126 4.64 -30.21 -6.22
CA LEU A 126 5.47 -30.62 -7.35
C LEU A 126 4.65 -30.76 -8.63
N ALA A 127 3.46 -31.38 -8.56
CA ALA A 127 2.56 -31.50 -9.70
C ALA A 127 2.21 -30.12 -10.29
N LYS A 128 1.89 -29.16 -9.41
CA LYS A 128 1.57 -27.78 -9.79
C LYS A 128 2.80 -27.01 -10.29
N ARG A 129 3.97 -27.18 -9.65
CA ARG A 129 5.22 -26.52 -10.04
C ARG A 129 5.65 -26.89 -11.45
N TYR A 130 5.49 -28.16 -11.80
CA TYR A 130 5.93 -28.71 -13.10
C TYR A 130 4.80 -28.81 -14.13
N ASP A 131 3.60 -28.32 -13.81
CA ASP A 131 2.42 -28.37 -14.68
C ASP A 131 2.10 -29.80 -15.18
N VAL A 132 2.19 -30.77 -14.26
CA VAL A 132 1.89 -32.19 -14.52
C VAL A 132 0.69 -32.63 -13.71
N ARG A 133 -0.12 -33.53 -14.26
CA ARG A 133 -1.23 -34.12 -13.51
C ARG A 133 -0.69 -34.91 -12.32
N LEU A 134 -1.28 -34.70 -11.14
CA LEU A 134 -0.89 -35.39 -9.90
C LEU A 134 -0.87 -36.91 -10.06
N ASP A 135 -1.85 -37.47 -10.76
CA ASP A 135 -1.94 -38.91 -11.01
C ASP A 135 -0.84 -39.41 -11.96
N ALA A 136 -0.44 -38.60 -12.94
CA ALA A 136 0.67 -38.92 -13.82
C ALA A 136 2.01 -38.90 -13.07
N LEU A 137 2.19 -37.90 -12.19
CA LEU A 137 3.36 -37.80 -11.32
C LEU A 137 3.45 -38.98 -10.33
N ARG A 138 2.32 -39.42 -9.75
CA ARG A 138 2.27 -40.60 -8.88
C ARG A 138 2.53 -41.89 -9.66
N LYS A 139 1.95 -42.04 -10.86
CA LYS A 139 2.20 -43.20 -11.74
C LYS A 139 3.67 -43.31 -12.18
N ALA A 140 4.36 -42.18 -12.34
CA ALA A 140 5.80 -42.16 -12.62
C ALA A 140 6.68 -42.55 -11.41
N ASN A 141 6.11 -42.57 -10.20
CA ASN A 141 6.79 -42.90 -8.95
C ASN A 141 6.05 -43.97 -8.14
N PRO A 142 5.81 -45.18 -8.70
CA PRO A 142 4.94 -46.18 -8.10
C PRO A 142 5.49 -46.81 -6.80
N SER A 143 6.78 -46.60 -6.50
CA SER A 143 7.47 -47.16 -5.33
C SER A 143 7.73 -46.12 -4.22
N ARG A 144 7.00 -45.01 -4.19
CA ARG A 144 7.16 -43.93 -3.20
C ARG A 144 5.91 -43.83 -2.33
N ASP A 145 6.11 -43.62 -1.03
CA ASP A 145 5.03 -43.47 -0.05
C ASP A 145 4.22 -42.17 -0.23
N GLU A 146 3.07 -42.05 0.43
CA GLU A 146 2.22 -40.85 0.41
C GLU A 146 2.95 -39.59 0.90
N SER A 147 3.99 -39.75 1.73
CA SER A 147 4.86 -38.68 2.21
C SER A 147 6.18 -38.60 1.44
N LEU A 148 6.52 -37.42 0.92
CA LEU A 148 7.83 -37.15 0.31
C LEU A 148 8.92 -37.01 1.38
N GLN A 149 9.97 -37.81 1.29
CA GLN A 149 11.13 -37.72 2.20
C GLN A 149 12.14 -36.68 1.69
N LEU A 150 12.62 -35.80 2.56
CA LEU A 150 13.62 -34.78 2.23
C LEU A 150 14.90 -35.43 1.66
N GLY A 151 15.42 -34.87 0.56
CA GLY A 151 16.56 -35.38 -0.19
C GLY A 151 16.25 -36.57 -1.11
N ALA A 152 14.99 -37.03 -1.17
CA ALA A 152 14.59 -38.10 -2.08
C ALA A 152 14.46 -37.59 -3.52
N LEU A 153 14.86 -38.40 -4.51
CA LEU A 153 14.66 -38.09 -5.92
C LEU A 153 13.28 -38.58 -6.41
N ILE A 154 12.49 -37.67 -6.98
CA ILE A 154 11.17 -37.92 -7.55
C ILE A 154 11.22 -37.75 -9.07
N ARG A 155 10.69 -38.73 -9.79
CA ARG A 155 10.62 -38.75 -11.25
C ARG A 155 9.45 -37.89 -11.74
N ILE A 156 9.74 -36.75 -12.34
CA ILE A 156 8.73 -35.87 -12.92
C ILE A 156 8.52 -36.27 -14.39
N PRO A 157 7.31 -36.70 -14.81
CA PRO A 157 6.98 -36.92 -16.21
C PRO A 157 6.84 -35.59 -16.93
N GLY A 158 7.71 -35.30 -17.88
CA GLY A 158 7.82 -34.02 -18.57
C GLY A 158 9.26 -33.70 -18.93
N HIS A 159 9.48 -32.63 -19.68
CA HIS A 159 10.83 -32.12 -19.93
C HIS A 159 11.28 -31.26 -18.73
N PRO A 160 12.56 -31.25 -18.32
CA PRO A 160 13.09 -30.31 -17.30
C PRO A 160 12.87 -28.82 -17.63
N ALA A 161 12.36 -28.51 -18.83
CA ALA A 161 11.92 -27.18 -19.26
C ALA A 161 10.57 -26.75 -18.66
N ALA A 162 9.90 -27.61 -17.90
CA ALA A 162 8.65 -27.31 -17.20
C ALA A 162 8.86 -26.67 -15.82
N ASP A 163 10.10 -26.63 -15.32
CA ASP A 163 10.45 -25.75 -14.20
C ASP A 163 10.38 -24.29 -14.70
N PRO A 164 9.57 -23.40 -14.10
CA PRO A 164 9.58 -21.98 -14.47
C PRO A 164 10.99 -21.37 -14.41
N ALA A 165 11.85 -21.89 -13.50
CA ALA A 165 13.25 -21.50 -13.31
C ALA A 165 14.20 -22.04 -14.42
N VAL A 166 13.85 -23.11 -15.12
CA VAL A 166 14.66 -23.66 -16.23
C VAL A 166 14.13 -23.22 -17.59
N ARG A 167 12.80 -23.03 -17.69
CA ARG A 167 12.12 -22.48 -18.86
C ARG A 167 12.64 -21.08 -19.21
N TRP A 168 12.88 -20.23 -18.20
CA TRP A 168 13.40 -18.89 -18.46
C TRP A 168 14.87 -18.90 -18.91
N GLU A 169 15.70 -19.80 -18.38
CA GLU A 169 17.12 -19.90 -18.77
C GLU A 169 17.26 -20.47 -20.20
N GLN A 170 16.40 -21.41 -20.59
CA GLN A 170 16.34 -21.97 -21.95
C GLN A 170 15.72 -21.00 -22.97
N GLN A 171 14.71 -20.22 -22.58
CA GLN A 171 14.17 -19.15 -23.41
C GLN A 171 15.19 -18.01 -23.58
N ARG A 172 15.94 -17.68 -22.53
CA ARG A 172 17.05 -16.74 -22.61
C ARG A 172 18.16 -17.23 -23.54
N SER A 173 18.60 -18.48 -23.43
CA SER A 173 19.67 -19.03 -24.26
C SER A 173 19.29 -19.17 -25.74
N THR A 174 18.05 -19.58 -26.05
CA THR A 174 17.54 -19.65 -27.44
C THR A 174 17.35 -18.27 -28.07
N LEU A 175 17.01 -17.25 -27.27
CA LEU A 175 16.97 -15.85 -27.72
C LEU A 175 18.39 -15.30 -27.98
N LEU A 176 19.38 -15.73 -27.20
CA LEU A 176 20.80 -15.36 -27.41
C LEU A 176 21.40 -16.05 -28.66
N GLU A 177 21.10 -17.32 -28.92
CA GLU A 177 21.55 -18.04 -30.12
C GLU A 177 20.90 -17.49 -31.40
N ARG A 178 19.60 -17.15 -31.37
CA ARG A 178 18.92 -16.49 -32.50
C ARG A 178 19.50 -15.11 -32.80
N ALA A 179 19.78 -14.31 -31.78
CA ALA A 179 20.44 -13.02 -31.92
C ALA A 179 21.86 -13.14 -32.51
N GLN A 180 22.60 -14.19 -32.17
CA GLN A 180 23.91 -14.49 -32.75
C GLN A 180 23.81 -14.94 -34.23
N SER A 181 22.80 -15.74 -34.58
CA SER A 181 22.58 -16.17 -35.97
C SER A 181 22.15 -15.03 -36.90
N ASP A 182 21.31 -14.09 -36.43
CA ASP A 182 20.89 -12.90 -37.19
C ASP A 182 22.04 -11.91 -37.36
N SER A 183 22.91 -11.76 -36.34
CA SER A 183 24.13 -10.94 -36.44
C SER A 183 25.15 -11.50 -37.43
N THR A 184 25.21 -12.83 -37.59
CA THR A 184 26.10 -13.50 -38.55
C THR A 184 25.60 -13.31 -39.98
N GLN A 185 24.28 -13.36 -40.23
CA GLN A 185 23.69 -13.06 -41.55
C GLN A 185 23.75 -11.58 -41.94
N GLN A 186 23.73 -10.65 -40.97
CA GLN A 186 23.96 -9.22 -41.22
C GLN A 186 25.45 -8.88 -41.41
N ALA A 187 26.37 -9.55 -40.70
CA ALA A 187 27.81 -9.39 -40.89
C ALA A 187 28.27 -9.87 -42.27
N THR A 188 27.73 -11.00 -42.78
CA THR A 188 28.02 -11.49 -44.14
C THR A 188 27.48 -10.55 -45.24
N ARG A 189 26.55 -9.64 -44.93
CA ARG A 189 26.07 -8.60 -45.87
C ARG A 189 26.93 -7.33 -45.84
N LEU A 190 27.76 -7.15 -44.81
CA LEU A 190 28.54 -5.92 -44.57
C LEU A 190 30.06 -6.08 -44.84
N GLU A 191 30.57 -7.29 -44.99
CA GLU A 191 32.00 -7.56 -45.31
C GLU A 191 32.43 -7.21 -46.76
N THR A 192 31.57 -6.62 -47.59
CA THR A 192 31.92 -6.18 -48.96
C THR A 192 32.53 -4.78 -49.08
N GLN A 193 32.81 -4.06 -47.98
CA GLN A 193 33.47 -2.75 -48.07
C GLN A 193 34.50 -2.50 -46.96
N GLU A 194 35.77 -2.50 -47.38
CA GLU A 194 36.96 -1.72 -46.95
C GLU A 194 37.33 -1.68 -45.45
N ASP A 195 38.46 -2.20 -44.98
CA ASP A 195 39.92 -2.02 -45.25
C ASP A 195 40.60 -0.90 -44.42
N ASP A 196 41.81 -1.24 -43.95
CA ASP A 196 42.85 -0.50 -43.20
C ASP A 196 42.72 -0.27 -41.66
N GLY A 197 43.55 -1.00 -40.90
CA GLY A 197 44.52 -0.30 -40.04
C GLY A 197 44.47 -0.40 -38.50
N SER A 198 44.92 -1.54 -37.95
CA SER A 198 45.69 -1.66 -36.68
C SER A 198 45.01 -1.57 -35.27
N LEU A 199 44.66 -2.77 -34.77
CA LEU A 199 44.92 -3.41 -33.46
C LEU A 199 44.90 -2.63 -32.11
N LYS A 200 43.99 -3.05 -31.20
CA LYS A 200 44.31 -3.62 -29.85
C LYS A 200 43.12 -4.39 -29.24
N THR A 201 43.45 -5.42 -28.47
CA THR A 201 42.63 -6.58 -28.06
C THR A 201 41.88 -6.40 -26.73
N ARG A 202 40.56 -6.72 -26.77
CA ARG A 202 39.63 -7.34 -25.79
C ARG A 202 39.87 -7.27 -24.26
N SER A 203 38.87 -6.75 -23.55
CA SER A 203 38.07 -7.52 -22.57
C SER A 203 36.61 -7.02 -22.56
N PHE A 204 35.68 -7.97 -22.54
CA PHE A 204 34.24 -7.85 -22.83
C PHE A 204 33.42 -7.70 -21.54
N LEU A 205 32.32 -6.93 -21.60
CA LEU A 205 30.94 -7.29 -21.20
C LEU A 205 30.04 -6.06 -21.42
N GLY A 206 29.64 -5.85 -22.68
CA GLY A 206 28.67 -4.83 -23.08
C GLY A 206 27.26 -5.41 -23.09
N GLY A 207 26.43 -4.94 -22.16
CA GLY A 207 24.98 -5.08 -22.19
C GLY A 207 24.36 -3.86 -22.86
N ASP A 208 24.61 -3.70 -24.16
CA ASP A 208 23.98 -2.69 -24.99
C ASP A 208 23.34 -3.40 -26.19
N GLN A 209 22.18 -2.91 -26.62
CA GLN A 209 21.38 -3.37 -27.77
C GLN A 209 20.22 -4.36 -27.52
N LEU A 210 19.62 -4.32 -26.33
CA LEU A 210 18.15 -4.47 -26.19
C LEU A 210 17.47 -3.14 -25.83
N LEU A 211 18.14 -2.02 -26.13
CA LEU A 211 17.61 -0.68 -25.91
C LEU A 211 16.77 -0.18 -27.10
N ASP A 212 16.95 -0.64 -28.34
CA ASP A 212 16.37 0.06 -29.51
C ASP A 212 14.90 -0.22 -29.86
N ARG A 213 14.16 -0.98 -29.04
CA ARG A 213 12.67 -0.95 -29.08
C ARG A 213 12.05 -0.01 -28.04
N PHE A 214 12.86 0.49 -27.10
CA PHE A 214 12.46 1.48 -26.09
C PHE A 214 13.42 2.70 -26.02
N ALA A 215 14.38 2.81 -26.95
CA ALA A 215 15.37 3.88 -27.08
C ALA A 215 14.74 5.16 -27.66
N GLY A 216 13.86 5.73 -26.86
CA GLY A 216 13.52 7.15 -26.92
C GLY A 216 13.52 7.81 -25.55
N ARG A 217 13.71 7.07 -24.46
CA ARG A 217 13.70 7.62 -23.09
C ARG A 217 15.05 7.35 -22.41
N SER A 218 15.86 8.40 -22.36
CA SER A 218 17.05 8.49 -21.51
C SER A 218 16.70 8.08 -20.07
N GLN A 219 17.44 7.12 -19.50
CA GLN A 219 17.32 6.62 -18.12
C GLN A 219 17.72 7.66 -17.04
N LYS A 220 17.56 8.96 -17.31
CA LYS A 220 18.05 10.03 -16.42
C LYS A 220 17.01 11.07 -16.00
N GLU A 221 15.74 10.92 -16.36
CA GLU A 221 14.68 11.84 -15.94
C GLU A 221 13.45 11.06 -15.49
N MET A 222 13.13 11.08 -14.19
CA MET A 222 11.75 10.81 -13.77
C MET A 222 10.94 12.07 -14.04
N ARG A 223 10.39 12.15 -15.26
CA ARG A 223 9.21 12.99 -15.49
C ARG A 223 8.04 12.34 -14.75
N MET A 224 7.15 13.15 -14.16
CA MET A 224 5.84 12.70 -13.63
C MET A 224 5.34 11.52 -14.46
N PRO A 225 4.91 10.39 -13.85
CA PRO A 225 4.61 9.16 -14.57
C PRO A 225 3.84 9.52 -15.82
N ALA A 226 4.45 9.24 -16.98
CA ALA A 226 3.99 9.72 -18.27
C ALA A 226 2.47 9.52 -18.32
N SER A 227 1.75 10.63 -18.32
CA SER A 227 0.31 10.73 -18.04
C SER A 227 -0.45 9.43 -18.31
N ILE A 228 -1.05 8.82 -17.29
CA ILE A 228 -1.75 7.53 -17.41
C ILE A 228 -2.79 7.67 -18.54
N GLU A 229 -2.61 6.89 -19.62
CA GLU A 229 -3.39 6.97 -20.87
C GLU A 229 -4.64 6.07 -20.85
N SER A 230 -5.03 5.56 -19.68
CA SER A 230 -6.15 4.63 -19.52
C SER A 230 -7.43 5.35 -19.07
N ASP A 231 -8.56 4.94 -19.64
CA ASP A 231 -9.90 5.35 -19.18
C ASP A 231 -10.25 4.75 -17.80
N THR A 232 -9.52 3.70 -17.39
CA THR A 232 -9.65 3.04 -16.09
C THR A 232 -8.32 3.06 -15.34
N LEU A 233 -8.35 3.56 -14.12
CA LEU A 233 -7.21 3.61 -13.21
C LEU A 233 -7.13 2.30 -12.41
N HIS A 234 -6.12 1.47 -12.70
CA HIS A 234 -5.87 0.19 -12.04
C HIS A 234 -4.93 0.40 -10.85
N LEU A 235 -5.47 0.25 -9.64
CA LEU A 235 -4.73 0.46 -8.39
C LEU A 235 -4.55 -0.87 -7.67
N LEU A 236 -3.31 -1.22 -7.31
CA LEU A 236 -3.00 -2.43 -6.55
C LEU A 236 -2.60 -2.08 -5.12
N ALA A 237 -3.42 -2.46 -4.15
CA ALA A 237 -3.07 -2.38 -2.74
C ALA A 237 -2.48 -3.71 -2.26
N MET A 238 -1.22 -3.68 -1.87
CA MET A 238 -0.49 -4.82 -1.32
C MET A 238 -0.39 -4.65 0.20
N LEU A 239 -1.28 -5.31 0.94
CA LEU A 239 -1.36 -5.13 2.40
C LEU A 239 -1.37 -6.48 3.14
N PRO A 240 -0.83 -6.55 4.37
CA PRO A 240 -0.75 -7.78 5.14
C PRO A 240 -2.07 -8.05 5.87
N TYR A 241 -3.00 -8.76 5.24
CA TYR A 241 -4.31 -9.07 5.81
C TYR A 241 -4.28 -10.29 6.74
N LEU A 242 -3.36 -11.23 6.48
CA LEU A 242 -3.25 -12.53 7.18
C LEU A 242 -4.56 -13.35 7.10
N LEU A 243 -5.22 -13.34 5.94
CA LEU A 243 -6.54 -13.97 5.75
C LEU A 243 -6.59 -15.46 6.15
N PRO A 244 -5.59 -16.30 5.80
CA PRO A 244 -5.68 -17.74 6.06
C PRO A 244 -5.64 -18.10 7.55
N VAL A 245 -4.91 -17.32 8.36
CA VAL A 245 -4.75 -17.60 9.79
C VAL A 245 -5.99 -17.16 10.60
N ASP A 246 -6.78 -16.21 10.08
CA ASP A 246 -8.04 -15.75 10.68
C ASP A 246 -9.17 -16.79 10.64
N THR A 247 -8.98 -17.88 9.87
CA THR A 247 -9.96 -18.98 9.76
C THR A 247 -9.75 -20.10 10.78
N VAL A 248 -8.72 -20.00 11.63
CA VAL A 248 -8.43 -20.98 12.69
C VAL A 248 -9.08 -20.54 14.00
N LEU A 249 -10.12 -21.27 14.44
CA LEU A 249 -10.79 -21.06 15.73
C LEU A 249 -9.78 -21.16 16.89
N GLY A 250 -9.68 -20.10 17.70
CA GLY A 250 -8.84 -20.03 18.91
C GLY A 250 -7.41 -19.50 18.70
N GLY A 251 -7.06 -19.07 17.49
CA GLY A 251 -5.79 -18.41 17.21
C GLY A 251 -5.87 -16.91 17.47
N ASP A 252 -5.55 -16.45 18.68
CA ASP A 252 -5.30 -15.02 18.91
C ASP A 252 -3.95 -14.63 18.30
N TYR A 253 -3.94 -13.56 17.51
CA TYR A 253 -2.70 -12.95 17.07
C TYR A 253 -2.04 -12.21 18.22
N ASP A 254 -0.71 -12.16 18.22
CA ASP A 254 0.00 -11.24 19.08
C ASP A 254 -0.42 -9.79 18.78
N ALA A 255 -0.29 -8.91 19.77
CA ALA A 255 -0.74 -7.52 19.68
C ALA A 255 -0.14 -6.75 18.48
N LYS A 256 1.11 -7.05 18.10
CA LYS A 256 1.78 -6.40 16.97
C LYS A 256 1.19 -6.86 15.65
N THR A 257 0.91 -8.15 15.51
CA THR A 257 0.25 -8.70 14.32
C THR A 257 -1.18 -8.19 14.20
N LYS A 258 -1.94 -8.15 15.30
CA LYS A 258 -3.28 -7.54 15.33
C LYS A 258 -3.23 -6.07 14.88
N ARG A 259 -2.31 -5.27 15.43
CA ARG A 259 -2.16 -3.87 15.05
C ARG A 259 -1.79 -3.70 13.57
N LEU A 260 -0.94 -4.57 13.03
CA LEU A 260 -0.58 -4.53 11.61
C LEU A 260 -1.79 -4.81 10.70
N ARG A 261 -2.66 -5.76 11.08
CA ARG A 261 -3.91 -6.04 10.37
C ARG A 261 -4.89 -4.87 10.43
N GLU A 262 -5.02 -4.25 11.60
CA GLU A 262 -5.84 -3.03 11.77
C GLU A 262 -5.34 -1.92 10.83
N ILE A 263 -4.03 -1.66 10.78
CA ILE A 263 -3.43 -0.67 9.87
C ILE A 263 -3.74 -1.03 8.40
N ALA A 264 -3.64 -2.30 8.02
CA ALA A 264 -4.00 -2.76 6.66
C ALA A 264 -5.48 -2.48 6.33
N MET A 265 -6.39 -2.70 7.28
CA MET A 265 -7.81 -2.38 7.10
C MET A 265 -8.06 -0.87 7.01
N GLU A 266 -7.41 -0.08 7.88
CA GLU A 266 -7.51 1.37 7.85
C GLU A 266 -7.05 1.95 6.49
N PHE A 267 -5.92 1.48 5.95
CA PHE A 267 -5.49 1.85 4.60
C PHE A 267 -6.49 1.42 3.51
N THR A 268 -7.06 0.23 3.64
CA THR A 268 -8.07 -0.29 2.69
C THR A 268 -9.30 0.61 2.66
N HIS A 269 -9.84 0.96 3.84
CA HIS A 269 -10.97 1.88 3.95
C HIS A 269 -10.65 3.25 3.34
N GLY A 270 -9.43 3.75 3.58
CA GLY A 270 -8.92 4.97 2.97
C GLY A 270 -8.90 4.94 1.45
N MET A 271 -8.35 3.87 0.86
CA MET A 271 -8.29 3.73 -0.60
C MET A 271 -9.68 3.56 -1.23
N GLN A 272 -10.58 2.83 -0.56
CA GLN A 272 -11.99 2.73 -0.97
C GLN A 272 -12.70 4.08 -0.91
N TRP A 273 -12.39 4.90 0.10
CA TRP A 273 -12.90 6.27 0.21
C TRP A 273 -12.40 7.17 -0.92
N GLY A 274 -11.10 7.13 -1.23
CA GLY A 274 -10.53 7.85 -2.38
C GLY A 274 -11.18 7.43 -3.69
N ALA A 275 -11.35 6.12 -3.92
CA ALA A 275 -12.06 5.60 -5.09
C ALA A 275 -13.53 6.06 -5.15
N HIS A 276 -14.22 6.12 -4.00
CA HIS A 276 -15.58 6.63 -3.91
C HIS A 276 -15.66 8.12 -4.29
N MET A 277 -14.74 8.94 -3.80
CA MET A 277 -14.68 10.38 -4.11
C MET A 277 -14.44 10.63 -5.61
N LEU A 278 -13.78 9.70 -6.30
CA LEU A 278 -13.50 9.78 -7.73
C LEU A 278 -14.68 9.31 -8.62
N LYS A 279 -15.65 8.59 -8.06
CA LYS A 279 -16.75 7.93 -8.80
C LYS A 279 -17.55 8.88 -9.69
N ASP A 280 -17.85 10.08 -9.20
CA ASP A 280 -18.68 11.06 -9.91
C ASP A 280 -17.84 12.08 -10.72
N SER A 281 -16.50 11.94 -10.68
CA SER A 281 -15.55 12.85 -11.32
C SER A 281 -15.07 12.37 -12.70
N GLY A 282 -15.71 11.34 -13.26
CA GLY A 282 -15.36 10.75 -14.56
C GLY A 282 -14.18 9.76 -14.51
N PHE A 283 -13.65 9.48 -13.33
CA PHE A 283 -12.62 8.45 -13.15
C PHE A 283 -13.27 7.08 -12.92
N HIS A 284 -12.82 6.08 -13.67
CA HIS A 284 -13.13 4.69 -13.38
C HIS A 284 -11.97 4.08 -12.60
N VAL A 285 -12.18 3.76 -11.32
CA VAL A 285 -11.14 3.17 -10.47
C VAL A 285 -11.40 1.69 -10.28
N GLN A 286 -10.41 0.85 -10.60
CA GLN A 286 -10.37 -0.55 -10.22
C GLN A 286 -9.32 -0.75 -9.13
N LEU A 287 -9.76 -0.97 -7.90
CA LEU A 287 -8.90 -1.25 -6.76
C LEU A 287 -8.81 -2.76 -6.52
N ARG A 288 -7.63 -3.35 -6.74
CA ARG A 288 -7.34 -4.74 -6.40
C ARG A 288 -6.59 -4.80 -5.06
N LEU A 289 -7.08 -5.64 -4.16
CA LEU A 289 -6.46 -5.89 -2.87
C LEU A 289 -5.78 -7.25 -2.92
N VAL A 290 -4.51 -7.32 -2.51
CA VAL A 290 -3.79 -8.60 -2.38
C VAL A 290 -3.15 -8.71 -1.00
N ASP A 291 -3.21 -9.92 -0.43
CA ASP A 291 -2.53 -10.22 0.83
C ASP A 291 -1.04 -10.42 0.57
N THR A 292 -0.20 -9.65 1.24
CA THR A 292 1.26 -9.78 1.12
C THR A 292 1.81 -10.93 1.96
N GLU A 293 1.01 -11.46 2.86
CA GLU A 293 1.42 -12.55 3.74
C GLU A 293 1.20 -13.89 3.04
N ALA A 294 2.17 -14.78 3.22
CA ALA A 294 2.07 -16.12 2.71
C ALA A 294 0.99 -16.92 3.47
N ASP A 295 0.33 -17.82 2.78
CA ASP A 295 -0.55 -18.80 3.40
C ASP A 295 0.24 -19.80 4.26
N SER A 296 -0.48 -20.76 4.87
CA SER A 296 0.12 -21.80 5.70
C SER A 296 1.10 -22.72 4.93
N LEU A 297 1.11 -22.65 3.59
CA LEU A 297 2.02 -23.38 2.70
C LEU A 297 3.18 -22.51 2.22
N GLY A 298 3.30 -21.26 2.68
CA GLY A 298 4.35 -20.35 2.26
C GLY A 298 4.09 -19.69 0.89
N VAL A 299 2.89 -19.83 0.34
CA VAL A 299 2.51 -19.27 -0.96
C VAL A 299 1.89 -17.89 -0.76
N VAL A 300 2.45 -16.88 -1.43
CA VAL A 300 1.87 -15.53 -1.47
C VAL A 300 0.75 -15.45 -2.51
N GLY A 301 -0.32 -14.72 -2.18
CA GLY A 301 -1.53 -14.61 -3.01
C GLY A 301 -1.43 -13.62 -4.18
N TRP A 302 -0.22 -13.24 -4.60
CA TRP A 302 0.02 -12.26 -5.65
C TRP A 302 1.17 -12.68 -6.57
N SER A 303 1.22 -12.09 -7.77
CA SER A 303 2.18 -12.42 -8.81
C SER A 303 2.73 -11.17 -9.50
N VAL A 304 3.76 -11.34 -10.33
CA VAL A 304 4.26 -10.27 -11.20
C VAL A 304 3.19 -9.76 -12.17
N ALA A 305 2.22 -10.60 -12.54
CA ALA A 305 1.10 -10.16 -13.39
C ALA A 305 0.20 -9.12 -12.70
N ASP A 306 0.08 -9.17 -11.37
CA ASP A 306 -0.65 -8.14 -10.60
C ASP A 306 0.10 -6.80 -10.63
N LEU A 307 1.43 -6.83 -10.53
CA LEU A 307 2.28 -5.64 -10.62
C LEU A 307 2.19 -4.99 -12.01
N SER A 308 2.28 -5.80 -13.06
CA SER A 308 2.17 -5.34 -14.46
C SER A 308 0.77 -4.85 -14.83
N TRP A 309 -0.27 -5.28 -14.10
CA TRP A 309 -1.64 -4.82 -14.30
C TRP A 309 -1.89 -3.43 -13.71
N ALA A 310 -1.11 -3.02 -12.72
CA ALA A 310 -1.35 -1.82 -11.95
C ALA A 310 -0.73 -0.56 -12.60
N ASP A 311 -1.50 0.52 -12.65
CA ASP A 311 -1.01 1.87 -12.95
C ASP A 311 -0.28 2.48 -11.73
N ALA A 312 -0.63 2.06 -10.51
CA ALA A 312 0.09 2.40 -9.29
C ALA A 312 -0.05 1.30 -8.22
N VAL A 313 1.02 1.10 -7.45
CA VAL A 313 1.08 0.11 -6.35
C VAL A 313 1.17 0.82 -5.00
N PHE A 314 0.38 0.37 -4.02
CA PHE A 314 0.35 0.91 -2.66
C PHE A 314 0.88 -0.14 -1.69
N GLY A 315 1.93 0.21 -0.94
CA GLY A 315 2.66 -0.73 -0.08
C GLY A 315 3.69 -1.55 -0.85
N PRO A 316 4.12 -2.72 -0.36
CA PRO A 316 3.77 -3.36 0.92
C PRO A 316 4.08 -2.58 2.20
N LEU A 317 3.45 -2.96 3.33
CA LEU A 317 3.75 -2.37 4.66
C LEU A 317 5.03 -2.93 5.30
N ARG A 318 5.37 -4.20 5.06
CA ARG A 318 6.58 -4.81 5.62
C ARG A 318 7.80 -4.39 4.81
N ARG A 319 8.87 -3.96 5.48
CA ARG A 319 10.11 -3.50 4.84
C ARG A 319 10.74 -4.52 3.88
N SER A 320 10.73 -5.81 4.21
CA SER A 320 11.28 -6.86 3.34
C SER A 320 10.50 -6.97 2.03
N ALA A 321 9.18 -7.05 2.11
CA ALA A 321 8.30 -7.09 0.94
C ALA A 321 8.35 -5.77 0.15
N LEU A 322 8.42 -4.63 0.84
CA LEU A 322 8.54 -3.31 0.24
C LEU A 322 9.76 -3.21 -0.69
N ASP A 323 10.94 -3.65 -0.22
CA ASP A 323 12.18 -3.64 -1.01
C ASP A 323 12.12 -4.58 -2.22
N SER A 324 11.58 -5.79 -2.03
CA SER A 324 11.42 -6.77 -3.11
C SER A 324 10.46 -6.28 -4.20
N VAL A 325 9.31 -5.71 -3.82
CA VAL A 325 8.34 -5.16 -4.77
C VAL A 325 8.91 -3.93 -5.47
N ALA A 326 9.59 -3.03 -4.77
CA ALA A 326 10.21 -1.85 -5.36
C ALA A 326 11.24 -2.22 -6.45
N ALA A 327 12.04 -3.27 -6.20
CA ALA A 327 12.99 -3.78 -7.19
C ALA A 327 12.32 -4.33 -8.45
N LEU A 328 11.13 -4.93 -8.33
CA LEU A 328 10.36 -5.43 -9.47
C LEU A 328 9.69 -4.31 -10.26
N LEU A 329 9.20 -3.26 -9.58
CA LEU A 329 8.52 -2.13 -10.22
C LEU A 329 9.50 -1.16 -10.90
N ALA A 330 10.72 -1.04 -10.40
CA ALA A 330 11.74 -0.13 -10.96
C ALA A 330 11.93 -0.25 -12.48
N PRO A 331 12.14 -1.44 -13.08
CA PRO A 331 12.24 -1.58 -14.54
C PRO A 331 10.91 -1.37 -15.28
N MET A 332 9.76 -1.53 -14.60
CA MET A 332 8.43 -1.31 -15.19
C MET A 332 8.08 0.18 -15.26
N GLY A 333 8.67 1.00 -14.40
CA GLY A 333 8.34 2.42 -14.27
C GLY A 333 7.01 2.69 -13.54
N THR A 334 6.36 1.66 -13.01
CA THR A 334 5.09 1.78 -12.27
C THR A 334 5.32 2.49 -10.93
N PRO A 335 4.63 3.61 -10.63
CA PRO A 335 4.80 4.32 -9.37
C PRO A 335 4.39 3.46 -8.17
N GLN A 336 5.17 3.55 -7.09
CA GLN A 336 4.93 2.86 -5.83
C GLN A 336 4.78 3.86 -4.69
N TRP A 337 3.61 3.87 -4.05
CA TRP A 337 3.38 4.59 -2.81
C TRP A 337 3.93 3.81 -1.62
N ILE A 338 4.90 4.41 -0.94
CA ILE A 338 5.40 3.92 0.34
C ILE A 338 4.44 4.38 1.44
N LEU A 339 3.79 3.42 2.09
CA LEU A 339 2.78 3.67 3.14
C LEU A 339 3.39 3.79 4.55
N THR A 340 4.66 3.43 4.72
CA THR A 340 5.39 3.46 5.99
C THR A 340 6.53 4.47 5.97
N ASP A 341 6.91 5.02 7.13
CA ASP A 341 8.11 5.89 7.20
C ASP A 341 9.38 5.08 6.86
N SER A 342 9.89 5.28 5.64
CA SER A 342 10.96 4.48 5.02
C SER A 342 11.76 5.32 4.02
N PRO A 343 12.46 6.38 4.49
CA PRO A 343 13.18 7.33 3.64
C PRO A 343 14.34 6.68 2.88
N GLN A 344 14.89 5.59 3.39
CA GLN A 344 15.96 4.84 2.71
C GLN A 344 15.44 4.10 1.48
N GLN A 345 14.26 3.51 1.56
CA GLN A 345 13.60 2.85 0.44
C GLN A 345 13.22 3.86 -0.63
N TRP A 346 12.72 5.05 -0.21
CA TRP A 346 12.51 6.15 -1.13
C TRP A 346 13.83 6.50 -1.86
N LYS A 347 14.94 6.71 -1.16
CA LYS A 347 16.23 7.04 -1.82
C LYS A 347 16.74 5.97 -2.81
N ARG A 348 16.40 4.71 -2.58
CA ARG A 348 16.96 3.57 -3.34
C ARG A 348 16.33 3.34 -4.71
N TYR A 349 15.03 3.57 -4.85
CA TYR A 349 14.29 3.22 -6.08
C TYR A 349 13.66 4.46 -6.73
N PRO A 350 13.77 4.63 -8.06
CA PRO A 350 13.39 5.87 -8.74
C PRO A 350 11.88 6.15 -8.66
N ASN A 351 11.06 5.13 -8.88
CA ASN A 351 9.60 5.18 -8.97
C ASN A 351 8.87 5.09 -7.61
N THR A 352 9.58 5.24 -6.49
CA THR A 352 8.96 5.23 -5.16
C THR A 352 8.60 6.64 -4.68
N LEU A 353 7.44 6.76 -4.04
CA LEU A 353 6.84 8.02 -3.63
C LEU A 353 6.48 7.98 -2.14
N LEU A 354 6.64 9.11 -1.47
CA LEU A 354 6.19 9.33 -0.09
C LEU A 354 4.94 10.21 -0.13
N ILE A 355 3.99 9.91 0.77
CA ILE A 355 2.76 10.68 0.93
C ILE A 355 3.06 11.99 1.66
N ASP A 356 3.74 11.87 2.80
CA ASP A 356 4.02 12.99 3.70
C ASP A 356 5.06 13.93 3.08
N ALA A 357 5.03 15.20 3.49
CA ALA A 357 5.97 16.19 2.98
C ALA A 357 7.41 15.87 3.44
N HIS A 358 8.40 16.20 2.60
CA HIS A 358 9.79 15.88 2.84
C HIS A 358 10.31 16.65 4.07
N ARG A 359 10.67 15.91 5.13
CA ARG A 359 10.94 16.46 6.46
C ARG A 359 12.11 17.43 6.46
N GLU A 360 13.21 17.10 5.78
CA GLU A 360 14.36 17.98 5.67
C GLU A 360 14.03 19.26 4.87
N ALA A 361 13.10 19.20 3.91
CA ALA A 361 12.70 20.41 3.18
C ALA A 361 11.91 21.35 4.10
N GLY A 362 11.00 20.82 4.92
CA GLY A 362 10.25 21.59 5.91
C GLY A 362 11.15 22.22 6.98
N MET A 363 12.15 21.47 7.48
CA MET A 363 13.12 22.01 8.43
C MET A 363 14.00 23.11 7.83
N ARG A 364 14.40 22.97 6.56
CA ARG A 364 15.13 24.01 5.84
C ARG A 364 14.30 25.28 5.69
N GLN A 365 13.05 25.15 5.28
CA GLN A 365 12.13 26.29 5.20
C GLN A 365 11.87 26.92 6.59
N LEU A 366 11.81 26.12 7.67
CA LEU A 366 11.72 26.63 9.05
C LEU A 366 12.95 27.46 9.44
N GLY A 367 14.15 27.02 9.03
CA GLY A 367 15.39 27.77 9.22
C GLY A 367 15.41 29.10 8.48
N GLN A 368 14.91 29.12 7.23
CA GLN A 368 14.72 30.35 6.45
C GLN A 368 13.74 31.30 7.16
N LEU A 369 12.59 30.78 7.60
CA LEU A 369 11.60 31.55 8.34
C LEU A 369 12.17 32.16 9.63
N ALA A 370 12.92 31.39 10.40
CA ALA A 370 13.58 31.88 11.60
C ALA A 370 14.59 33.01 11.25
N ALA A 371 15.37 32.86 10.19
CA ALA A 371 16.30 33.89 9.73
C ALA A 371 15.60 35.18 9.27
N GLN A 372 14.49 35.06 8.53
CA GLN A 372 13.67 36.19 8.06
C GLN A 372 13.03 36.96 9.21
N ASN A 373 12.46 36.23 10.17
CA ASN A 373 11.74 36.84 11.29
C ASN A 373 12.67 37.49 12.32
N HIS A 374 13.92 37.04 12.38
CA HIS A 374 14.83 37.37 13.47
C HIS A 374 16.17 37.95 13.00
N VAL A 375 16.19 38.78 11.95
CA VAL A 375 17.43 39.36 11.36
C VAL A 375 18.38 40.01 12.38
N GLY A 376 17.86 40.59 13.46
CA GLY A 376 18.65 41.26 14.51
C GLY A 376 18.86 40.45 15.79
N ASP A 377 18.21 39.30 15.93
CA ASP A 377 18.23 38.50 17.16
C ASP A 377 19.27 37.38 17.08
N THR A 378 19.62 36.86 18.25
CA THR A 378 20.43 35.65 18.37
C THR A 378 19.52 34.42 18.34
N VAL A 379 19.82 33.46 17.47
CA VAL A 379 19.13 32.18 17.36
C VAL A 379 20.00 31.07 17.92
N ILE A 380 19.51 30.40 18.95
CA ILE A 380 20.15 29.29 19.64
C ILE A 380 19.55 27.98 19.10
N VAL A 381 20.32 27.23 18.31
CA VAL A 381 19.92 25.93 17.77
C VAL A 381 20.44 24.83 18.68
N LEU A 382 19.55 24.00 19.21
CA LEU A 382 19.92 22.86 20.04
C LEU A 382 20.11 21.61 19.17
N GLU A 383 21.33 21.05 19.18
CA GLU A 383 21.70 19.88 18.39
C GLU A 383 21.81 18.62 19.24
N THR A 384 21.07 17.59 18.88
CA THR A 384 21.24 16.24 19.46
C THR A 384 22.37 15.45 18.79
N LYS A 385 22.76 15.80 17.55
CA LYS A 385 23.74 15.07 16.71
C LYS A 385 23.44 13.57 16.57
N GLY A 386 22.18 13.20 16.81
CA GLY A 386 21.71 11.83 16.82
C GLY A 386 21.12 11.41 15.48
N LYS A 387 20.05 10.60 15.53
CA LYS A 387 19.33 10.12 14.34
C LYS A 387 18.69 11.25 13.52
N ASP A 388 18.45 12.39 14.15
CA ASP A 388 17.81 13.56 13.54
C ASP A 388 18.83 14.61 13.05
N ALA A 389 20.12 14.28 12.98
CA ALA A 389 21.16 15.21 12.53
C ALA A 389 20.89 15.79 11.12
N ALA A 390 20.22 15.04 10.24
CA ALA A 390 19.83 15.54 8.92
C ALA A 390 18.82 16.70 9.00
N LEU A 391 17.92 16.67 9.99
CA LEU A 391 16.92 17.71 10.24
C LEU A 391 17.57 18.97 10.84
N GLU A 392 18.50 18.77 11.78
CA GLU A 392 19.33 19.83 12.35
C GLU A 392 20.13 20.55 11.26
N GLN A 393 20.82 19.80 10.40
CA GLN A 393 21.58 20.36 9.28
C GLN A 393 20.69 21.06 8.25
N ALA A 394 19.50 20.52 7.98
CA ALA A 394 18.56 21.17 7.07
C ALA A 394 18.13 22.55 7.58
N PHE A 395 17.78 22.66 8.87
CA PHE A 395 17.46 23.95 9.50
C PHE A 395 18.62 24.94 9.41
N LEU A 396 19.83 24.52 9.78
CA LEU A 396 21.03 25.38 9.71
C LEU A 396 21.31 25.86 8.28
N THR A 397 21.16 24.96 7.30
CA THR A 397 21.32 25.29 5.88
C THR A 397 20.32 26.36 5.45
N GLY A 398 19.04 26.19 5.81
CA GLY A 398 18.01 27.17 5.48
C GLY A 398 18.26 28.53 6.11
N PHE A 399 18.68 28.54 7.38
CA PHE A 399 19.05 29.77 8.08
C PHE A 399 20.20 30.51 7.38
N GLN A 400 21.25 29.78 7.00
CA GLN A 400 22.41 30.34 6.31
C GLN A 400 22.09 30.86 4.90
N GLU A 401 21.20 30.18 4.17
CA GLU A 401 20.79 30.61 2.83
C GLU A 401 20.07 31.94 2.84
N GLU A 402 19.26 32.18 3.87
CA GLU A 402 18.53 33.42 4.03
C GLU A 402 19.45 34.56 4.54
N ARG A 403 20.22 34.32 5.60
CA ARG A 403 21.08 35.36 6.19
C ARG A 403 22.35 35.64 5.38
N GLY A 404 22.84 34.68 4.61
CA GLY A 404 24.16 34.73 3.95
C GLY A 404 25.36 34.67 4.91
N THR A 405 25.13 34.63 6.23
CA THR A 405 26.15 34.55 7.29
C THR A 405 25.64 33.71 8.46
N SER A 406 26.55 33.17 9.27
CA SER A 406 26.27 32.52 10.56
C SER A 406 26.24 33.52 11.73
N ASP A 407 26.40 34.82 11.47
CA ASP A 407 26.31 35.83 12.53
C ASP A 407 24.95 35.77 13.22
N GLY A 408 24.95 35.82 14.56
CA GLY A 408 23.74 35.68 15.37
C GLY A 408 23.23 34.25 15.52
N LEU A 409 23.95 33.23 15.02
CA LEU A 409 23.60 31.83 15.20
C LEU A 409 24.50 31.18 16.25
N ILE A 410 23.92 30.64 17.31
CA ILE A 410 24.59 29.83 18.31
C ILE A 410 24.14 28.39 18.15
N VAL A 411 25.06 27.50 17.80
CA VAL A 411 24.79 26.07 17.75
C VAL A 411 25.23 25.44 19.06
N TRP A 412 24.28 24.94 19.84
CA TRP A 412 24.51 24.41 21.17
C TRP A 412 24.28 22.89 21.21
N PRO A 413 25.31 22.08 21.53
CA PRO A 413 25.16 20.64 21.59
C PRO A 413 24.37 20.22 22.84
N ALA A 414 23.40 19.33 22.67
CA ALA A 414 22.76 18.62 23.76
C ALA A 414 23.82 17.76 24.47
N THR A 415 24.09 18.07 25.73
CA THR A 415 24.97 17.25 26.58
C THR A 415 24.14 16.27 27.40
N SER A 416 24.78 15.34 28.12
CA SER A 416 24.11 14.47 29.11
C SER A 416 23.42 15.25 30.24
N ARG A 417 23.72 16.55 30.39
CA ARG A 417 23.03 17.50 31.27
C ARG A 417 22.13 18.48 30.51
N PHE A 418 21.61 18.03 29.36
CA PHE A 418 20.62 18.54 28.39
C PHE A 418 20.46 20.05 28.15
N ALA A 419 20.64 20.96 29.12
CA ALA A 419 20.90 22.39 28.91
C ALA A 419 21.32 23.13 30.21
N GLU A 420 22.21 22.54 31.05
CA GLU A 420 22.92 23.34 32.06
C GLU A 420 23.59 24.53 31.34
N GLY A 421 23.04 25.74 31.54
CA GLY A 421 23.54 26.97 30.93
C GLY A 421 22.77 27.49 29.70
N LEU A 422 21.60 26.96 29.32
CA LEU A 422 20.78 27.59 28.26
C LEU A 422 20.49 29.06 28.61
N THR A 423 20.11 29.34 29.86
CA THR A 423 19.89 30.70 30.38
C THR A 423 21.14 31.56 30.35
N ALA A 424 22.35 30.99 30.39
CA ALA A 424 23.60 31.72 30.27
C ALA A 424 23.87 32.22 28.84
N LEU A 425 23.17 31.67 27.85
CA LEU A 425 23.22 32.11 26.45
C LEU A 425 22.16 33.18 26.14
N MET A 426 21.26 33.44 27.08
CA MET A 426 20.11 34.32 26.90
C MET A 426 20.33 35.70 27.54
N ASP A 427 19.65 36.71 26.98
CA ASP A 427 19.68 38.11 27.44
C ASP A 427 18.27 38.53 27.86
N THR A 428 18.12 39.02 29.09
CA THR A 428 16.83 39.48 29.62
C THR A 428 16.34 40.77 28.95
N SER A 429 17.23 41.53 28.29
CA SER A 429 16.89 42.79 27.62
C SER A 429 16.44 42.62 26.17
N LYS A 430 16.47 41.40 25.63
CA LYS A 430 16.19 41.10 24.22
C LYS A 430 15.33 39.85 24.06
N LEU A 431 14.80 39.67 22.87
CA LEU A 431 14.12 38.45 22.49
C LEU A 431 15.14 37.34 22.23
N ASN A 432 14.94 36.18 22.84
CA ASN A 432 15.80 35.02 22.70
C ASN A 432 15.10 33.98 21.83
N ILE A 433 15.74 33.54 20.76
CA ILE A 433 15.14 32.56 19.85
C ILE A 433 15.80 31.21 20.10
N VAL A 434 14.99 30.20 20.40
CA VAL A 434 15.44 28.82 20.60
C VAL A 434 14.87 27.97 19.48
N ALA A 435 15.71 27.16 18.85
CA ALA A 435 15.31 26.24 17.79
C ALA A 435 15.68 24.80 18.18
N ILE A 436 14.70 23.89 18.04
CA ILE A 436 14.85 22.45 18.28
C ILE A 436 14.40 21.69 17.01
N PRO A 437 15.27 21.60 15.98
CA PRO A 437 14.89 20.98 14.70
C PRO A 437 14.74 19.45 14.79
N ALA A 438 15.38 18.82 15.78
CA ALA A 438 15.28 17.39 15.99
C ALA A 438 13.88 16.98 16.47
N GLY A 439 13.43 15.81 16.01
CA GLY A 439 12.16 15.20 16.38
C GLY A 439 12.35 14.29 17.57
N ALA A 440 12.05 13.00 17.39
CA ALA A 440 12.07 11.99 18.45
C ALA A 440 13.34 11.98 19.30
N SER A 441 14.53 12.23 18.73
CA SER A 441 15.78 12.22 19.50
C SER A 441 15.89 13.38 20.49
N ALA A 442 15.09 14.43 20.31
CA ALA A 442 15.05 15.60 21.18
C ALA A 442 13.97 15.53 22.26
N ARG A 443 13.20 14.44 22.41
CA ARG A 443 12.08 14.37 23.37
C ARG A 443 12.50 14.74 24.80
N SER A 444 13.57 14.14 25.32
CA SER A 444 14.07 14.46 26.67
C SER A 444 14.65 15.87 26.78
N MET A 445 15.27 16.36 25.70
CA MET A 445 15.79 17.72 25.62
C MET A 445 14.67 18.74 25.67
N MET A 446 13.56 18.52 24.95
CA MET A 446 12.38 19.39 24.97
C MET A 446 11.77 19.49 26.38
N ALA A 447 11.65 18.37 27.10
CA ALA A 447 11.17 18.38 28.49
C ALA A 447 12.06 19.23 29.41
N TYR A 448 13.38 19.13 29.23
CA TYR A 448 14.34 19.93 29.98
C TYR A 448 14.26 21.41 29.62
N VAL A 449 14.21 21.75 28.32
CA VAL A 449 14.06 23.13 27.84
C VAL A 449 12.78 23.75 28.39
N GLN A 450 11.66 23.03 28.37
CA GLN A 450 10.42 23.49 29.01
C GLN A 450 10.66 23.81 30.50
N THR A 451 11.26 22.89 31.25
CA THR A 451 11.53 23.07 32.69
C THR A 451 12.41 24.30 32.96
N GLU A 452 13.52 24.45 32.25
CA GLU A 452 14.44 25.59 32.42
C GLU A 452 13.76 26.91 32.08
N LEU A 453 13.06 26.98 30.95
CA LEU A 453 12.39 28.20 30.52
C LEU A 453 11.19 28.52 31.43
N GLN A 454 10.55 27.53 32.06
CA GLN A 454 9.53 27.74 33.08
C GLN A 454 10.12 28.36 34.35
N LEU A 455 11.30 27.91 34.78
CA LEU A 455 12.02 28.49 35.91
C LEU A 455 12.62 29.87 35.62
N ALA A 456 12.90 30.16 34.34
CA ALA A 456 13.51 31.39 33.87
C ALA A 456 12.50 32.30 33.13
N ASP A 457 11.39 32.61 33.79
CA ASP A 457 10.26 33.38 33.23
C ASP A 457 10.60 34.84 32.85
N SER A 458 11.72 35.36 33.35
CA SER A 458 12.22 36.70 33.05
C SER A 458 12.81 36.87 31.64
N PHE A 459 13.02 35.79 30.89
CA PHE A 459 13.55 35.85 29.53
C PHE A 459 12.41 35.82 28.50
N PRO A 460 12.30 36.83 27.63
CA PRO A 460 11.42 36.74 26.47
C PRO A 460 11.97 35.69 25.51
N VAL A 461 11.18 34.64 25.20
CA VAL A 461 11.62 33.52 24.36
C VAL A 461 10.62 33.23 23.26
N ARG A 462 11.12 32.92 22.05
CA ARG A 462 10.36 32.22 21.00
C ARG A 462 10.95 30.86 20.69
N LEU A 463 10.09 29.88 20.42
CA LEU A 463 10.49 28.50 20.15
C LEU A 463 10.12 28.07 18.72
N TYR A 464 11.13 27.68 17.94
CA TYR A 464 10.95 26.98 16.67
C TYR A 464 11.22 25.49 16.88
N ALA A 465 10.32 24.58 16.48
CA ALA A 465 10.53 23.16 16.71
C ALA A 465 10.07 22.24 15.58
N ASN A 466 10.51 20.99 15.68
CA ASN A 466 10.04 19.90 14.82
C ASN A 466 8.54 19.62 15.04
N PRO A 467 7.72 19.37 13.98
CA PRO A 467 6.30 19.04 14.13
C PRO A 467 6.03 17.84 15.04
N GLN A 468 6.96 16.89 15.09
CA GLN A 468 6.83 15.72 15.96
C GLN A 468 6.66 16.08 17.45
N SER A 469 7.12 17.25 17.86
CA SER A 469 6.98 17.71 19.24
C SER A 469 5.52 17.96 19.67
N LEU A 470 4.58 18.11 18.74
CA LEU A 470 3.12 18.11 19.01
C LEU A 470 2.64 16.80 19.66
N SER A 471 3.35 15.69 19.45
CA SER A 471 3.02 14.39 20.04
C SER A 471 3.57 14.18 21.45
N TYR A 472 4.21 15.21 22.04
CA TYR A 472 4.83 15.10 23.35
C TYR A 472 3.80 15.39 24.44
N GLU A 473 3.31 14.32 25.08
CA GLU A 473 2.28 14.38 26.12
C GLU A 473 2.62 15.24 27.34
N PHE A 474 3.91 15.53 27.58
CA PHE A 474 4.35 16.36 28.71
C PHE A 474 4.32 17.86 28.41
N MET A 475 4.01 18.28 27.17
CA MET A 475 3.99 19.69 26.82
C MET A 475 2.87 20.40 27.56
N GLU A 476 3.21 21.48 28.26
CA GLU A 476 2.24 22.29 28.99
C GLU A 476 1.76 23.46 28.12
N TRP A 477 0.45 23.62 27.97
CA TRP A 477 -0.13 24.63 27.07
C TRP A 477 0.23 26.07 27.47
N ASP A 478 0.33 26.36 28.77
CA ASP A 478 0.79 27.67 29.25
C ASP A 478 2.25 27.95 28.83
N PHE A 479 3.09 26.93 28.81
CA PHE A 479 4.45 27.04 28.29
C PHE A 479 4.44 27.29 26.79
N VAL A 480 3.67 26.48 26.05
CA VAL A 480 3.54 26.56 24.58
C VAL A 480 3.07 27.95 24.12
N ASP A 481 2.05 28.50 24.78
CA ASP A 481 1.52 29.84 24.51
C ASP A 481 2.57 30.93 24.76
N ARG A 482 3.25 30.84 25.91
CA ARG A 482 4.27 31.81 26.32
C ARG A 482 5.46 31.87 25.36
N VAL A 483 5.89 30.73 24.80
CA VAL A 483 7.04 30.68 23.89
C VAL A 483 6.67 30.85 22.41
N GLN A 484 5.40 31.14 22.09
CA GLN A 484 4.91 31.30 20.72
C GLN A 484 5.42 30.20 19.78
N TRP A 485 5.03 28.97 20.09
CA TRP A 485 5.62 27.78 19.49
C TRP A 485 5.35 27.71 17.98
N THR A 486 6.41 27.83 17.18
CA THR A 486 6.37 27.80 15.72
C THR A 486 6.91 26.49 15.17
N LEU A 487 6.17 25.87 14.25
CA LEU A 487 6.58 24.64 13.57
C LEU A 487 6.01 24.54 12.15
N PRO A 488 6.65 23.78 11.24
CA PRO A 488 6.07 23.45 9.95
C PRO A 488 5.01 22.37 10.11
N SER A 489 3.91 22.46 9.36
CA SER A 489 2.83 21.49 9.32
C SER A 489 2.51 21.13 7.87
N ASP A 490 2.35 19.83 7.62
CA ASP A 490 1.86 19.26 6.36
C ASP A 490 0.38 18.81 6.47
N ASP A 491 -0.30 19.18 7.55
CA ASP A 491 -1.72 18.96 7.76
C ASP A 491 -2.54 20.14 7.24
N TRP A 492 -3.15 19.97 6.07
CA TRP A 492 -4.02 20.97 5.44
C TRP A 492 -5.51 20.71 5.69
N MET A 493 -5.85 19.73 6.53
CA MET A 493 -7.24 19.39 6.80
C MET A 493 -7.90 20.46 7.68
N GLN A 494 -9.03 20.98 7.22
CA GLN A 494 -9.84 21.95 7.98
C GLN A 494 -11.16 21.28 8.36
N TRP A 495 -11.29 20.86 9.62
CA TRP A 495 -12.45 20.11 10.09
C TRP A 495 -13.72 20.98 10.12
N GLU A 496 -13.57 22.28 10.29
CA GLU A 496 -14.68 23.24 10.37
C GLU A 496 -15.30 23.51 8.99
N ASP A 497 -14.60 23.17 7.90
CA ASP A 497 -15.12 23.37 6.54
C ASP A 497 -16.31 22.44 6.28
N SER A 498 -17.43 23.04 5.86
CA SER A 498 -18.64 22.32 5.48
C SER A 498 -18.39 21.33 4.33
N LEU A 499 -17.50 21.64 3.38
CA LEU A 499 -17.13 20.72 2.31
C LEU A 499 -16.34 19.52 2.86
N MET A 500 -15.46 19.74 3.84
CA MET A 500 -14.73 18.65 4.50
C MET A 500 -15.68 17.72 5.25
N GLN A 501 -16.63 18.27 5.99
CA GLN A 501 -17.67 17.49 6.67
C GLN A 501 -18.51 16.65 5.70
N VAL A 502 -18.78 17.15 4.49
CA VAL A 502 -19.43 16.38 3.42
C VAL A 502 -18.53 15.25 2.91
N LYS A 503 -17.23 15.51 2.68
CA LYS A 503 -16.26 14.48 2.24
C LYS A 503 -16.17 13.33 3.22
N VAL A 504 -16.11 13.63 4.52
CA VAL A 504 -15.95 12.64 5.60
C VAL A 504 -17.25 11.88 5.90
N ARG A 505 -18.43 12.45 5.62
CA ARG A 505 -19.72 11.83 5.93
C ARG A 505 -19.85 10.42 5.36
N TRP A 506 -19.47 10.21 4.10
CA TRP A 506 -19.53 8.88 3.50
C TRP A 506 -18.71 7.87 4.30
N PHE A 507 -17.50 8.23 4.72
CA PHE A 507 -16.62 7.36 5.50
C PHE A 507 -17.27 6.94 6.82
N LYS A 508 -17.86 7.92 7.52
CA LYS A 508 -18.61 7.67 8.78
C LYS A 508 -19.79 6.75 8.57
N ASP A 509 -20.57 6.98 7.52
CA ASP A 509 -21.77 6.19 7.22
C ASP A 509 -21.40 4.74 6.86
N GLN A 510 -20.27 4.51 6.18
CA GLN A 510 -19.82 3.17 5.82
C GLN A 510 -19.16 2.41 6.98
N TYR A 511 -18.31 3.07 7.76
CA TYR A 511 -17.44 2.39 8.74
C TYR A 511 -17.80 2.67 10.20
N ALA A 512 -18.80 3.51 10.46
CA ALA A 512 -19.23 3.91 11.80
C ALA A 512 -18.10 4.48 12.69
N THR A 513 -17.08 5.08 12.08
CA THR A 513 -15.92 5.68 12.76
C THR A 513 -15.41 6.90 11.98
N GLU A 514 -14.66 7.76 12.66
CA GLU A 514 -13.83 8.78 12.01
C GLU A 514 -12.69 8.12 11.20
N PRO A 515 -12.26 8.73 10.08
CA PRO A 515 -11.10 8.25 9.35
C PRO A 515 -9.83 8.43 10.18
N SER A 516 -9.04 7.37 10.28
CA SER A 516 -7.73 7.41 10.93
C SER A 516 -6.68 8.08 10.03
N ASP A 517 -5.50 8.37 10.60
CA ASP A 517 -4.34 8.83 9.84
C ASP A 517 -4.02 7.93 8.63
N TYR A 518 -4.04 6.60 8.81
CA TYR A 518 -3.77 5.66 7.74
C TYR A 518 -4.87 5.67 6.66
N ALA A 519 -6.14 5.82 7.05
CA ALA A 519 -7.23 5.95 6.09
C ALA A 519 -7.12 7.24 5.27
N ILE A 520 -6.81 8.37 5.92
CA ILE A 520 -6.59 9.65 5.23
C ILE A 520 -5.42 9.54 4.25
N ARG A 521 -4.29 8.95 4.67
CA ARG A 521 -3.10 8.73 3.82
C ARG A 521 -3.41 7.86 2.60
N GLY A 522 -4.16 6.77 2.79
CA GLY A 522 -4.61 5.92 1.69
C GLY A 522 -5.53 6.65 0.71
N CYS A 523 -6.45 7.47 1.22
CA CYS A 523 -7.36 8.29 0.42
C CYS A 523 -6.59 9.31 -0.42
N ASP A 524 -5.71 10.10 0.20
CA ASP A 524 -4.95 11.15 -0.48
C ASP A 524 -4.01 10.60 -1.54
N ALA A 525 -3.38 9.45 -1.30
CA ALA A 525 -2.54 8.79 -2.28
C ALA A 525 -3.34 8.34 -3.53
N VAL A 526 -4.57 7.85 -3.35
CA VAL A 526 -5.47 7.49 -4.46
C VAL A 526 -5.88 8.73 -5.26
N LEU A 527 -6.30 9.79 -4.55
CA LEU A 527 -6.70 11.06 -5.17
C LEU A 527 -5.53 11.67 -5.94
N GLU A 528 -4.34 11.70 -5.37
CA GLU A 528 -3.14 12.20 -6.04
C GLU A 528 -2.75 11.36 -7.25
N THR A 529 -2.86 10.03 -7.17
CA THR A 529 -2.61 9.15 -8.33
C THR A 529 -3.52 9.49 -9.50
N ALA A 530 -4.80 9.76 -9.23
CA ALA A 530 -5.77 10.13 -10.26
C ALA A 530 -5.39 11.45 -10.97
N ARG A 531 -4.73 12.39 -10.29
CA ARG A 531 -4.26 13.66 -10.88
C ARG A 531 -3.19 13.46 -11.95
N TRP A 532 -2.55 12.30 -12.01
CA TRP A 532 -1.53 11.99 -13.02
C TRP A 532 -2.13 11.48 -14.34
N THR A 533 -3.44 11.25 -14.40
CA THR A 533 -4.13 10.87 -15.64
C THR A 533 -4.30 12.07 -16.58
N ARG A 534 -4.58 11.84 -17.88
CA ARG A 534 -4.85 12.92 -18.86
C ARG A 534 -6.23 13.58 -18.75
N LEU A 535 -7.01 13.33 -17.68
CA LEU A 535 -8.34 13.93 -17.56
C LEU A 535 -8.25 15.47 -17.40
N PRO A 536 -9.21 16.24 -17.96
CA PRO A 536 -9.16 17.69 -17.97
C PRO A 536 -9.14 18.29 -16.56
N ALA A 537 -8.47 19.42 -16.39
CA ALA A 537 -8.25 20.10 -15.10
C ALA A 537 -9.52 20.41 -14.28
N ALA A 538 -10.70 20.42 -14.91
CA ALA A 538 -11.99 20.57 -14.22
C ALA A 538 -12.39 19.33 -13.37
N ALA A 539 -11.74 18.19 -13.57
CA ALA A 539 -11.95 16.96 -12.80
C ALA A 539 -10.88 16.76 -11.71
N ASN A 540 -9.99 17.73 -11.47
CA ASN A 540 -8.82 17.54 -10.62
C ASN A 540 -9.24 17.27 -9.15
N PRO A 541 -9.11 16.02 -8.65
CA PRO A 541 -9.56 15.68 -7.32
C PRO A 541 -8.79 16.48 -6.26
N THR A 542 -9.54 17.04 -5.31
CA THR A 542 -8.93 17.67 -4.12
C THR A 542 -8.70 16.61 -3.06
N THR A 543 -7.49 16.53 -2.56
CA THR A 543 -7.13 15.73 -1.39
C THR A 543 -7.88 16.20 -0.13
N VAL A 544 -7.82 15.36 0.90
CA VAL A 544 -8.44 15.55 2.21
C VAL A 544 -7.49 16.32 3.13
N ARG A 545 -6.26 15.83 3.31
CA ARG A 545 -5.32 16.40 4.26
C ARG A 545 -4.02 16.86 3.62
N THR A 546 -3.43 16.04 2.76
CA THR A 546 -2.11 16.29 2.21
C THR A 546 -2.23 17.15 0.96
N ARG A 547 -1.58 18.31 0.96
CA ARG A 547 -1.31 19.05 -0.28
C ARG A 547 -0.05 18.47 -0.93
N PHE A 548 -0.04 18.37 -2.25
CA PHE A 548 1.13 17.94 -3.01
C PHE A 548 1.72 19.11 -3.79
N ASP A 549 2.96 19.49 -3.46
CA ASP A 549 3.83 20.37 -4.25
C ASP A 549 5.08 19.57 -4.62
N TRP A 550 5.01 18.87 -5.76
CA TRP A 550 6.08 18.01 -6.23
C TRP A 550 7.28 18.83 -6.69
N LYS A 551 8.41 18.62 -6.02
CA LYS A 551 9.73 19.11 -6.45
C LYS A 551 10.62 17.94 -6.83
N GLU A 552 11.47 18.18 -7.81
CA GLU A 552 12.53 17.27 -8.19
C GLU A 552 13.75 17.51 -7.29
N GLU A 553 14.25 16.45 -6.66
CA GLU A 553 15.49 16.52 -5.88
C GLU A 553 16.68 16.72 -6.84
N PRO A 554 17.49 17.79 -6.67
CA PRO A 554 18.49 18.17 -7.68
C PRO A 554 19.56 17.11 -8.00
N VAL A 555 19.86 16.23 -7.05
CA VAL A 555 20.94 15.22 -7.19
C VAL A 555 20.42 13.92 -7.78
N SER A 556 19.26 13.45 -7.32
CA SER A 556 18.74 12.13 -7.66
C SER A 556 17.68 12.17 -8.76
N GLY A 557 17.11 13.34 -9.06
CA GLY A 557 15.94 13.48 -9.93
C GLY A 557 14.66 12.92 -9.31
N LYS A 558 14.67 12.55 -8.03
CA LYS A 558 13.51 11.97 -7.36
C LYS A 558 12.47 13.03 -7.03
N LEU A 559 11.20 12.69 -7.22
CA LEU A 559 10.10 13.53 -6.76
C LEU A 559 9.93 13.43 -5.24
N ARG A 560 9.74 14.59 -4.61
CA ARG A 560 9.36 14.73 -3.21
C ARG A 560 8.33 15.83 -3.04
N ASN A 561 7.41 15.64 -2.12
CA ASN A 561 6.43 16.65 -1.76
C ASN A 561 7.08 17.70 -0.83
N GLU A 562 6.97 18.98 -1.15
CA GLU A 562 7.49 20.08 -0.31
C GLU A 562 6.40 21.04 0.17
N ALA A 563 5.13 20.61 0.16
CA ALA A 563 3.99 21.42 0.58
C ALA A 563 3.90 21.56 2.11
N TRP A 564 4.68 22.48 2.65
CA TRP A 564 4.63 22.90 4.05
C TRP A 564 3.87 24.22 4.21
N LYS A 565 3.10 24.32 5.29
CA LYS A 565 2.71 25.60 5.89
C LYS A 565 3.40 25.74 7.24
N PHE A 566 3.36 26.93 7.82
CA PHE A 566 3.90 27.17 9.15
C PHE A 566 2.79 27.59 10.08
N ILE A 567 2.79 27.04 11.29
CA ILE A 567 1.81 27.36 12.30
C ILE A 567 2.51 27.82 13.57
N GLU A 568 1.93 28.82 14.23
CA GLU A 568 2.35 29.33 15.53
C GLU A 568 1.21 29.17 16.52
N PHE A 569 1.50 28.68 17.73
CA PHE A 569 0.53 28.69 18.81
C PHE A 569 0.65 29.97 19.62
N SER A 570 -0.41 30.78 19.66
CA SER A 570 -0.47 31.97 20.51
C SER A 570 -1.91 32.38 20.84
N SER A 571 -2.08 33.01 22.00
CA SER A 571 -3.40 33.36 22.55
C SER A 571 -4.35 32.16 22.69
N GLY A 572 -3.80 30.97 22.95
CA GLY A 572 -4.57 29.72 23.11
C GLY A 572 -5.05 29.06 21.81
N GLU A 573 -4.63 29.55 20.64
CA GLU A 573 -5.04 29.03 19.34
C GLU A 573 -3.85 28.87 18.38
N TRP A 574 -4.01 27.98 17.37
CA TRP A 574 -3.05 27.84 16.27
C TRP A 574 -3.36 28.84 15.16
N HIS A 575 -2.33 29.58 14.73
CA HIS A 575 -2.41 30.53 13.63
C HIS A 575 -1.47 30.10 12.50
N GLU A 576 -1.94 30.15 11.26
CA GLU A 576 -1.07 29.97 10.10
C GLU A 576 -0.24 31.24 9.88
N ILE A 577 1.08 31.08 9.69
CA ILE A 577 2.00 32.17 9.40
C ILE A 577 1.94 32.46 7.89
N ASP A 578 1.56 33.68 7.51
CA ASP A 578 1.64 34.13 6.13
C ASP A 578 3.11 34.43 5.76
N LEU A 579 3.69 33.55 4.93
CA LEU A 579 5.06 33.68 4.44
C LEU A 579 5.28 34.93 3.56
N ASN A 580 4.22 35.59 3.10
CA ASN A 580 4.31 36.81 2.29
C ASN A 580 4.15 38.09 3.10
N GLU A 581 3.73 38.01 4.37
CA GLU A 581 3.73 39.16 5.26
C GLU A 581 5.05 39.20 6.05
N PRO A 582 5.92 40.21 5.86
CA PRO A 582 7.07 40.36 6.74
C PRO A 582 6.57 40.49 8.18
N ALA A 583 7.08 39.64 9.08
CA ALA A 583 6.63 39.52 10.45
C ALA A 583 6.22 40.87 11.01
N LYS A 584 4.91 41.08 11.19
CA LYS A 584 4.39 42.26 11.87
C LYS A 584 5.12 42.30 13.20
N ARG A 585 5.98 43.31 13.39
CA ARG A 585 6.67 43.60 14.65
C ARG A 585 5.61 43.95 15.69
N LEU A 586 4.89 42.97 16.19
CA LEU A 586 4.01 43.08 17.33
C LEU A 586 4.88 42.97 18.58
N PHE A 587 5.71 43.99 18.78
CA PHE A 587 6.11 44.37 20.13
C PHE A 587 4.97 45.25 20.65
N ARG A 588 4.22 44.71 21.62
CA ARG A 588 3.61 45.53 22.66
C ARG A 588 4.02 44.97 24.00
#